data_AF-M3AB95-F1
#
_entry.id   AF-M3AB95-F1
#
_cell.length_a   1.000
_cell.length_b   1.000
_cell.length_c   1.000
_cell.angle_alpha   90.00
_cell.angle_beta   90.00
_cell.angle_gamma   90.00
#
_symmetry.space_group_name_H-M   'P 1'
#
loop_
_entity.id
_entity.type
_entity.pdbx_description
1 polymer ?
#
loop_
_entity_poly.entity_id
_entity_poly.type
_entity_poly.pdbx_seq_one_letter_code
_entity_poly.pdbx_strand_id
1 'polypeptide(L)'
;MARSGYSGPAPKRPEERRRRNKDDVEVQVAPKHYRNVAAARDGLDETWHPIAQRLWRAFGESPQAFYFEPSDWAQLRYVIEAAHASLTRYEDRISVDSLTSVIQALEDFLTTEATRRRVRVSVDPGPVDWPAPLDHWCEITAEWFLSLRESGQSAFYQRTDVAFAVYVAEAMNRHLNAGVHMSGRMLSVVIKACSLLLTTEASRRIAQMELTKVESRDIDADITALMEKYANAI
;
A
#
# COMPACT_ATOMS: atom_id res chain seq x y z
N MET A 1 -1.85 -31.70 -5.49
CA MET A 1 -1.64 -30.53 -6.36
C MET A 1 -2.90 -29.66 -6.32
N ALA A 2 -2.95 -28.65 -5.46
CA ALA A 2 -4.10 -27.76 -5.35
C ALA A 2 -3.83 -26.46 -6.14
N ARG A 3 -4.69 -26.19 -7.14
CA ARG A 3 -4.70 -24.95 -7.92
C ARG A 3 -5.21 -23.82 -7.03
N SER A 4 -4.39 -22.80 -6.76
CA SER A 4 -4.85 -21.54 -6.15
C SER A 4 -4.76 -20.45 -7.21
N GLY A 5 -5.79 -20.40 -8.05
CA GLY A 5 -6.08 -19.27 -8.93
C GLY A 5 -7.43 -18.74 -8.50
N TYR A 6 -7.53 -17.43 -8.25
CA TYR A 6 -8.73 -16.73 -7.81
C TYR A 6 -9.98 -17.16 -8.63
N SER A 7 -10.79 -18.06 -8.08
CA SER A 7 -12.05 -18.47 -8.70
C SER A 7 -13.19 -17.60 -8.18
N GLY A 8 -13.29 -16.40 -8.74
CA GLY A 8 -14.43 -15.52 -8.56
C GLY A 8 -14.63 -14.70 -9.83
N PRO A 9 -15.86 -14.57 -10.37
CA PRO A 9 -16.13 -13.63 -11.43
C PRO A 9 -15.72 -12.22 -11.00
N ALA A 10 -15.12 -11.45 -11.91
CA ALA A 10 -14.79 -10.05 -11.64
C ALA A 10 -16.03 -9.28 -11.13
N PRO A 11 -15.90 -8.43 -10.10
CA PRO A 11 -17.01 -7.63 -9.58
C PRO A 11 -17.64 -6.78 -10.69
N LYS A 12 -18.98 -6.75 -10.74
CA LYS A 12 -19.74 -5.92 -11.69
C LYS A 12 -19.50 -4.43 -11.45
N ARG A 13 -19.53 -3.67 -12.55
CA ARG A 13 -19.37 -2.21 -12.51
C ARG A 13 -20.51 -1.57 -11.72
N PRO A 14 -20.29 -0.44 -11.03
CA PRO A 14 -21.32 0.22 -10.22
C PRO A 14 -22.64 0.46 -10.98
N GLU A 15 -22.57 0.80 -12.26
CA GLU A 15 -23.69 1.00 -13.18
C GLU A 15 -24.46 -0.28 -13.54
N GLU A 16 -23.85 -1.45 -13.32
CA GLU A 16 -24.43 -2.78 -13.56
C GLU A 16 -25.01 -3.40 -12.27
N ARG A 17 -24.88 -2.72 -11.12
CA ARG A 17 -25.39 -3.19 -9.83
C ARG A 17 -26.87 -2.81 -9.66
N ARG A 18 -27.76 -3.81 -9.62
CA ARG A 18 -29.17 -3.61 -9.23
C ARG A 18 -29.26 -3.23 -7.74
N ARG A 19 -30.00 -2.16 -7.42
CA ARG A 19 -30.26 -1.58 -6.08
C ARG A 19 -31.01 -2.51 -5.10
N ARG A 20 -30.50 -3.73 -4.86
CA ARG A 20 -31.05 -4.65 -3.83
C ARG A 20 -30.09 -4.94 -2.68
N ASN A 21 -28.81 -4.54 -2.79
CA ASN A 21 -27.82 -4.64 -1.71
C ASN A 21 -27.57 -3.26 -1.10
N LYS A 22 -28.54 -2.72 -0.37
CA LYS A 22 -28.24 -1.65 0.58
C LYS A 22 -27.89 -2.36 1.90
N ASP A 23 -26.60 -2.47 2.19
CA ASP A 23 -26.15 -3.01 3.47
C ASP A 23 -26.31 -1.90 4.51
N ASP A 24 -27.25 -2.06 5.45
CA ASP A 24 -27.42 -1.24 6.66
C ASP A 24 -26.31 -1.55 7.70
N VAL A 25 -25.06 -1.56 7.25
CA VAL A 25 -23.91 -1.70 8.17
C VAL A 25 -23.41 -0.29 8.47
N GLU A 26 -23.57 0.11 9.72
CA GLU A 26 -23.05 1.37 10.24
C GLU A 26 -21.52 1.39 10.11
N VAL A 27 -21.01 2.22 9.20
CA VAL A 27 -19.57 2.41 9.00
C VAL A 27 -19.06 3.32 10.11
N GLN A 28 -18.23 2.79 11.00
CA GLN A 28 -17.54 3.61 11.99
C GLN A 28 -16.42 4.42 11.31
N VAL A 29 -16.44 5.74 11.51
CA VAL A 29 -15.46 6.67 10.94
C VAL A 29 -14.50 7.11 12.03
N ALA A 30 -13.21 6.86 11.87
CA ALA A 30 -12.19 7.34 12.80
C ALA A 30 -12.06 8.89 12.73
N PRO A 31 -11.92 9.61 13.85
CA PRO A 31 -11.67 11.05 13.84
C PRO A 31 -10.33 11.44 13.18
N LYS A 32 -10.28 12.60 12.52
CA LYS A 32 -9.11 13.09 11.75
C LYS A 32 -7.86 13.43 12.58
N HIS A 33 -8.03 13.68 13.88
CA HIS A 33 -6.96 14.09 14.79
C HIS A 33 -7.11 13.35 16.10
N TYR A 34 -6.51 12.18 16.20
CA TYR A 34 -6.39 11.50 17.49
C TYR A 34 -5.02 10.89 17.65
N ARG A 35 -4.43 11.12 18.82
CA ARG A 35 -3.28 10.41 19.32
C ARG A 35 -3.81 9.56 20.46
N ASN A 36 -3.83 8.24 20.32
CA ASN A 36 -4.02 7.40 21.49
C ASN A 36 -2.77 7.55 22.35
N VAL A 37 -2.89 8.31 23.44
CA VAL A 37 -1.76 8.73 24.28
C VAL A 37 -1.22 7.59 25.14
N ALA A 38 -1.88 6.42 25.18
CA ALA A 38 -1.54 5.38 26.14
C ALA A 38 -0.42 4.39 25.70
N ALA A 39 -0.06 4.28 24.42
CA ALA A 39 0.91 3.25 23.99
C ALA A 39 1.93 3.66 22.90
N ALA A 40 1.64 4.69 22.09
CA ALA A 40 2.40 4.95 20.87
C ALA A 40 3.83 5.50 21.09
N ARG A 41 4.16 6.05 22.27
CA ARG A 41 5.49 6.63 22.55
C ARG A 41 6.42 5.76 23.40
N ASP A 42 5.90 4.95 24.31
CA ASP A 42 6.74 4.21 25.26
C ASP A 42 7.22 2.85 24.72
N GLY A 43 6.70 2.39 23.58
CA GLY A 43 7.05 1.10 22.97
C GLY A 43 8.05 1.13 21.82
N LEU A 44 8.53 2.31 21.41
CA LEU A 44 9.53 2.43 20.35
C LEU A 44 10.88 1.95 20.85
N ASP A 45 11.48 0.99 20.16
CA ASP A 45 12.88 0.62 20.36
C ASP A 45 13.77 1.38 19.37
N GLU A 46 14.70 2.18 19.89
CA GLU A 46 15.64 2.97 19.06
C GLU A 46 16.68 2.09 18.36
N THR A 47 16.88 0.84 18.80
CA THR A 47 17.79 -0.12 18.19
C THR A 47 17.20 -0.80 16.95
N TRP A 48 15.88 -0.68 16.74
CA TRP A 48 15.24 -1.23 15.54
C TRP A 48 15.79 -0.60 14.26
N HIS A 49 15.71 -1.37 13.18
CA HIS A 49 16.01 -0.88 11.85
C HIS A 49 15.17 0.37 11.52
N PRO A 50 15.71 1.42 10.88
CA PRO A 50 14.97 2.67 10.63
C PRO A 50 13.62 2.49 9.93
N ILE A 51 13.52 1.53 9.01
CA ILE A 51 12.25 1.16 8.35
C ILE A 51 11.23 0.57 9.34
N ALA A 52 11.68 -0.28 10.28
CA ALA A 52 10.81 -0.82 11.33
C ALA A 52 10.34 0.27 12.31
N GLN A 53 11.24 1.20 12.70
CA GLN A 53 10.85 2.37 13.47
C GLN A 53 9.81 3.23 12.74
N ARG A 54 9.95 3.41 11.41
CA ARG A 54 8.98 4.12 10.59
C ARG A 54 7.62 3.43 10.59
N LEU A 55 7.57 2.11 10.45
CA LEU A 55 6.32 1.34 10.56
C LEU A 55 5.65 1.56 11.92
N TRP A 56 6.39 1.40 13.02
CA TRP A 56 5.86 1.63 14.37
C TRP A 56 5.27 3.04 14.54
N ARG A 57 6.03 4.07 14.16
CA ARG A 57 5.56 5.46 14.21
C ARG A 57 4.34 5.69 13.33
N ALA A 58 4.29 5.09 12.15
CA ALA A 58 3.16 5.24 11.23
C ALA A 58 1.86 4.69 11.82
N PHE A 59 1.90 3.56 12.55
CA PHE A 59 0.74 3.07 13.30
C PHE A 59 0.40 3.99 14.47
N GLY A 60 1.39 4.43 15.25
CA GLY A 60 1.19 5.37 16.37
C GLY A 60 0.54 6.69 15.99
N GLU A 61 0.66 7.08 14.71
CA GLU A 61 0.16 8.33 14.15
C GLU A 61 -1.03 8.14 13.19
N SER A 62 -1.47 6.91 12.95
CA SER A 62 -2.61 6.65 12.06
C SER A 62 -3.94 6.74 12.81
N PRO A 63 -5.04 7.10 12.13
CA PRO A 63 -6.34 7.14 12.79
C PRO A 63 -6.81 5.75 13.28
N GLN A 64 -6.33 4.64 12.72
CA GLN A 64 -6.73 3.30 13.16
C GLN A 64 -6.23 2.95 14.57
N ALA A 65 -5.15 3.58 15.04
CA ALA A 65 -4.66 3.43 16.41
C ALA A 65 -5.67 3.90 17.48
N PHE A 66 -6.71 4.66 17.08
CA PHE A 66 -7.84 4.97 17.95
C PHE A 66 -8.53 3.70 18.49
N TYR A 67 -8.61 2.65 17.67
CA TYR A 67 -9.31 1.40 18.02
C TYR A 67 -8.39 0.31 18.59
N PHE A 68 -7.08 0.56 18.68
CA PHE A 68 -6.14 -0.43 19.18
C PHE A 68 -6.22 -0.53 20.70
N GLU A 69 -6.47 -1.74 21.18
CA GLU A 69 -6.37 -2.14 22.58
C GLU A 69 -4.92 -2.51 22.96
N PRO A 70 -4.59 -2.63 24.25
CA PRO A 70 -3.25 -3.03 24.68
C PRO A 70 -2.74 -4.35 24.05
N SER A 71 -3.64 -5.30 23.77
CA SER A 71 -3.31 -6.54 23.07
C SER A 71 -2.87 -6.31 21.63
N ASP A 72 -3.52 -5.37 20.92
CA ASP A 72 -3.17 -5.02 19.54
C ASP A 72 -1.78 -4.40 19.48
N TRP A 73 -1.47 -3.50 20.42
CA TRP A 73 -0.14 -2.90 20.53
C TRP A 73 0.95 -3.94 20.85
N ALA A 74 0.67 -4.88 21.75
CA ALA A 74 1.60 -5.95 22.07
C ALA A 74 1.87 -6.87 20.86
N GLN A 75 0.82 -7.24 20.12
CA GLN A 75 0.95 -8.03 18.91
C GLN A 75 1.67 -7.26 17.79
N LEU A 76 1.34 -5.98 17.60
CA LEU A 76 2.01 -5.12 16.63
C LEU A 76 3.50 -5.01 16.94
N ARG A 77 3.88 -4.84 18.21
CA ARG A 77 5.29 -4.80 18.62
C ARG A 77 6.02 -6.07 18.20
N TYR A 78 5.43 -7.25 18.42
CA TYR A 78 6.00 -8.51 17.95
C TYR A 78 6.17 -8.56 16.42
N VAL A 79 5.20 -8.05 15.66
CA VAL A 79 5.29 -7.98 14.20
C VAL A 79 6.40 -7.02 13.73
N ILE A 80 6.55 -5.87 14.40
CA ILE A 80 7.63 -4.91 14.11
C ILE A 80 8.99 -5.48 14.48
N GLU A 81 9.11 -6.23 15.58
CA GLU A 81 10.34 -6.98 15.91
C GLU A 81 10.70 -7.99 14.82
N ALA A 82 9.72 -8.73 14.30
CA ALA A 82 9.94 -9.65 13.19
C ALA A 82 10.37 -8.92 11.90
N ALA A 83 9.80 -7.74 11.62
CA ALA A 83 10.21 -6.90 10.49
C ALA A 83 11.63 -6.35 10.69
N HIS A 84 11.97 -5.86 11.88
CA HIS A 84 13.32 -5.43 12.24
C HIS A 84 14.32 -6.58 12.04
N ALA A 85 14.04 -7.75 12.59
CA ALA A 85 14.90 -8.92 12.48
C ALA A 85 15.06 -9.38 11.02
N SER A 86 14.06 -9.21 10.16
CA SER A 86 14.16 -9.54 8.74
C SER A 86 15.09 -8.56 7.98
N LEU A 87 15.11 -7.30 8.41
CA LEU A 87 15.90 -6.22 7.80
C LEU A 87 17.35 -6.18 8.28
N THR A 88 17.62 -6.57 9.53
CA THR A 88 18.94 -6.47 10.17
C THR A 88 19.81 -7.71 10.00
N ARG A 89 19.28 -8.81 9.44
CA ARG A 89 20.11 -9.98 9.13
C ARG A 89 21.28 -9.59 8.23
N TYR A 90 22.47 -10.10 8.58
CA TYR A 90 23.76 -9.79 7.95
C TYR A 90 23.83 -10.18 6.47
N GLU A 91 22.95 -11.06 6.02
CA GLU A 91 22.80 -11.37 4.60
C GLU A 91 21.95 -10.27 3.97
N ASP A 92 22.36 -9.73 2.82
CA ASP A 92 21.58 -8.78 2.00
C ASP A 92 20.23 -9.35 1.49
N ARG A 93 19.75 -10.45 2.07
CA ARG A 93 18.58 -11.22 1.67
C ARG A 93 17.57 -11.26 2.81
N ILE A 94 16.34 -10.89 2.48
CA ILE A 94 15.20 -11.15 3.35
C ILE A 94 14.72 -12.59 3.10
N SER A 95 14.41 -13.32 4.18
CA SER A 95 13.79 -14.64 4.06
C SER A 95 12.37 -14.53 3.49
N VAL A 96 12.04 -15.35 2.49
CA VAL A 96 10.72 -15.38 1.85
C VAL A 96 9.62 -15.67 2.86
N ASP A 97 9.83 -16.64 3.75
CA ASP A 97 8.83 -17.04 4.74
C ASP A 97 8.63 -15.92 5.77
N SER A 98 9.72 -15.31 6.23
CA SER A 98 9.67 -14.17 7.14
C SER A 98 8.93 -12.99 6.52
N LEU A 99 9.22 -12.64 5.26
CA LEU A 99 8.54 -11.54 4.58
C LEU A 99 7.04 -11.84 4.41
N THR A 100 6.71 -13.08 4.04
CA THR A 100 5.32 -13.53 3.86
C THR A 100 4.54 -13.38 5.16
N SER A 101 5.09 -13.87 6.28
CA SER A 101 4.44 -13.79 7.59
C SER A 101 4.30 -12.36 8.09
N VAL A 102 5.31 -11.52 7.90
CA VAL A 102 5.23 -10.09 8.28
C VAL A 102 4.15 -9.38 7.46
N ILE A 103 4.11 -9.59 6.13
CA ILE A 103 3.08 -8.97 5.28
C ILE A 103 1.68 -9.43 5.69
N GLN A 104 1.49 -10.73 5.93
CA GLN A 104 0.19 -11.27 6.38
C GLN A 104 -0.24 -10.63 7.70
N ALA A 105 0.65 -10.53 8.68
CA ALA A 105 0.34 -9.90 9.94
C ALA A 105 0.01 -8.40 9.78
N LEU A 106 0.73 -7.68 8.91
CA LEU A 106 0.43 -6.28 8.59
C LEU A 106 -0.92 -6.12 7.87
N GLU A 107 -1.39 -7.11 7.11
CA GLU A 107 -2.74 -7.06 6.52
C GLU A 107 -3.82 -7.05 7.61
N ASP A 108 -3.65 -7.80 8.69
CA ASP A 108 -4.59 -7.87 9.82
C ASP A 108 -4.70 -6.53 10.57
N PHE A 109 -3.63 -5.73 10.57
CA PHE A 109 -3.60 -4.38 11.16
C PHE A 109 -4.13 -3.27 10.22
N LEU A 110 -4.74 -3.64 9.10
CA LEU A 110 -5.30 -2.71 8.11
C LEU A 110 -4.27 -1.68 7.60
N THR A 111 -3.03 -2.14 7.42
CA THR A 111 -1.88 -1.27 7.08
C THR A 111 -2.09 -0.51 5.79
N THR A 112 -2.72 -1.15 4.78
CA THR A 112 -2.87 -0.58 3.44
C THR A 112 -4.31 -0.27 3.07
N GLU A 113 -4.49 0.62 2.10
CA GLU A 113 -5.78 1.03 1.59
C GLU A 113 -6.56 -0.14 0.99
N ALA A 114 -5.86 -1.10 0.35
CA ALA A 114 -6.51 -2.31 -0.11
C ALA A 114 -7.14 -3.11 1.05
N THR A 115 -6.42 -3.24 2.17
CA THR A 115 -6.92 -3.98 3.34
C THR A 115 -8.09 -3.27 4.01
N ARG A 116 -8.00 -1.95 4.22
CA ARG A 116 -9.11 -1.14 4.74
C ARG A 116 -10.36 -1.24 3.88
N ARG A 117 -10.24 -1.12 2.56
CA ARG A 117 -11.37 -1.24 1.62
C ARG A 117 -12.02 -2.61 1.64
N ARG A 118 -11.24 -3.69 1.74
CA ARG A 118 -11.78 -5.07 1.80
C ARG A 118 -12.68 -5.28 3.03
N VAL A 119 -12.35 -4.64 4.15
CA VAL A 119 -13.16 -4.68 5.37
C VAL A 119 -14.12 -3.48 5.49
N ARG A 120 -14.26 -2.67 4.44
CA ARG A 120 -15.16 -1.50 4.36
C ARG A 120 -14.89 -0.43 5.42
N VAL A 121 -13.65 -0.32 5.86
CA VAL A 121 -13.19 0.75 6.74
C VAL A 121 -12.86 1.95 5.88
N SER A 122 -13.54 3.07 6.12
CA SER A 122 -13.28 4.35 5.46
C SER A 122 -12.61 5.30 6.43
N VAL A 123 -11.42 5.76 6.06
CA VAL A 123 -10.65 6.68 6.86
C VAL A 123 -10.11 7.78 5.96
N ASP A 124 -10.20 9.02 6.42
CA ASP A 124 -9.52 10.12 5.75
C ASP A 124 -8.00 9.86 5.78
N PRO A 125 -7.30 9.89 4.64
CA PRO A 125 -5.86 9.66 4.57
C PRO A 125 -5.04 10.62 5.45
N GLY A 126 -5.54 11.84 5.67
CA GLY A 126 -4.80 12.89 6.36
C GLY A 126 -3.50 13.29 5.64
N PRO A 127 -2.68 14.17 6.23
CA PRO A 127 -1.41 14.58 5.64
C PRO A 127 -0.38 13.44 5.75
N VAL A 128 0.13 13.02 4.60
CA VAL A 128 1.16 11.98 4.48
C VAL A 128 2.48 12.60 4.05
N ASP A 129 3.53 12.30 4.81
CA ASP A 129 4.90 12.64 4.46
C ASP A 129 5.52 11.50 3.65
N TRP A 130 5.92 11.81 2.41
CA TRP A 130 6.61 10.88 1.53
C TRP A 130 8.12 11.08 1.68
N PRO A 131 8.86 10.09 2.22
CA PRO A 131 10.31 10.21 2.27
C PRO A 131 10.90 10.19 0.86
N ALA A 132 12.12 10.72 0.73
CA ALA A 132 12.93 10.45 -0.46
C ALA A 132 13.24 8.93 -0.55
N PRO A 133 13.42 8.39 -1.76
CA PRO A 133 14.01 7.06 -1.93
C PRO A 133 15.34 6.96 -1.16
N LEU A 134 15.65 5.78 -0.62
CA LEU A 134 16.93 5.57 0.06
C LEU A 134 18.05 5.51 -0.98
N ASP A 135 19.20 6.13 -0.67
CA ASP A 135 20.31 6.30 -1.61
C ASP A 135 20.87 4.96 -2.14
N HIS A 136 20.72 3.87 -1.40
CA HIS A 136 21.17 2.54 -1.78
C HIS A 136 20.16 1.73 -2.59
N TRP A 137 18.96 2.27 -2.84
CA TRP A 137 17.99 1.62 -3.70
C TRP A 137 18.40 1.71 -5.16
N CYS A 138 18.27 0.60 -5.88
CA CYS A 138 18.44 0.61 -7.32
C CYS A 138 17.37 1.48 -7.99
N GLU A 139 17.68 1.96 -9.19
CA GLU A 139 16.83 2.86 -9.99
C GLU A 139 15.39 2.34 -10.10
N ILE A 140 15.20 1.08 -10.47
CA ILE A 140 13.87 0.45 -10.60
C ILE A 140 13.07 0.51 -9.29
N THR A 141 13.73 0.33 -8.14
CA THR A 141 13.05 0.40 -6.84
C THR A 141 12.65 1.83 -6.50
N ALA A 142 13.56 2.78 -6.72
CA ALA A 142 13.30 4.19 -6.48
C ALA A 142 12.17 4.71 -7.37
N GLU A 143 12.20 4.39 -8.67
CA GLU A 143 11.15 4.72 -9.63
C GLU A 143 9.80 4.12 -9.23
N TRP A 144 9.77 2.83 -8.87
CA TRP A 144 8.55 2.20 -8.40
C TRP A 144 7.97 2.91 -7.16
N PHE A 145 8.81 3.23 -6.18
CA PHE A 145 8.37 3.91 -4.97
C PHE A 145 7.84 5.31 -5.25
N LEU A 146 8.51 6.09 -6.11
CA LEU A 146 8.07 7.41 -6.54
C LEU A 146 6.78 7.34 -7.36
N SER A 147 6.62 6.32 -8.19
CA SER A 147 5.39 6.14 -8.99
C SER A 147 4.15 5.99 -8.11
N LEU A 148 4.28 5.41 -6.91
CA LEU A 148 3.18 5.33 -5.95
C LEU A 148 2.71 6.71 -5.52
N ARG A 149 3.63 7.64 -5.24
CA ARG A 149 3.34 9.01 -4.83
C ARG A 149 2.59 9.79 -5.91
N GLU A 150 3.01 9.63 -7.16
CA GLU A 150 2.47 10.36 -8.32
C GLU A 150 1.12 9.80 -8.80
N SER A 151 0.84 8.54 -8.51
CA SER A 151 -0.37 7.89 -8.99
C SER A 151 -1.61 8.32 -8.21
N GLY A 152 -2.76 8.39 -8.88
CA GLY A 152 -4.02 8.85 -8.28
C GLY A 152 -4.48 8.09 -7.04
N GLN A 153 -4.02 6.83 -6.83
CA GLN A 153 -4.34 6.11 -5.60
C GLN A 153 -3.65 6.66 -4.34
N SER A 154 -2.56 7.42 -4.48
CA SER A 154 -1.88 8.04 -3.34
C SER A 154 -2.78 9.00 -2.57
N ALA A 155 -3.81 9.55 -3.23
CA ALA A 155 -4.83 10.38 -2.62
C ALA A 155 -5.63 9.67 -1.52
N PHE A 156 -5.50 8.35 -1.37
CA PHE A 156 -6.16 7.54 -0.34
C PHE A 156 -5.17 6.90 0.63
N TYR A 157 -3.87 7.13 0.45
CA TYR A 157 -2.85 6.53 1.30
C TYR A 157 -2.76 7.23 2.64
N GLN A 158 -2.52 6.44 3.68
CA GLN A 158 -2.15 6.91 5.00
C GLN A 158 -0.65 6.78 5.22
N ARG A 159 -0.18 7.28 6.37
CA ARG A 159 1.21 7.10 6.81
C ARG A 159 1.60 5.62 6.87
N THR A 160 0.66 4.73 7.23
CA THR A 160 0.88 3.27 7.26
C THR A 160 1.11 2.71 5.87
N ASP A 161 0.39 3.17 4.84
CA ASP A 161 0.62 2.77 3.44
C ASP A 161 2.01 3.16 2.97
N VAL A 162 2.45 4.39 3.27
CA VAL A 162 3.77 4.88 2.86
C VAL A 162 4.88 4.15 3.62
N ALA A 163 4.70 3.91 4.93
CA ALA A 163 5.65 3.10 5.69
C ALA A 163 5.73 1.65 5.16
N PHE A 164 4.60 1.06 4.79
CA PHE A 164 4.55 -0.25 4.14
C PHE A 164 5.23 -0.22 2.77
N ALA A 165 5.02 0.82 1.97
CA ALA A 165 5.68 1.00 0.69
C ALA A 165 7.21 1.10 0.82
N VAL A 166 7.72 1.79 1.85
CA VAL A 166 9.17 1.82 2.15
C VAL A 166 9.70 0.42 2.49
N TYR A 167 8.96 -0.35 3.30
CA TYR A 167 9.33 -1.72 3.63
C TYR A 167 9.33 -2.65 2.41
N VAL A 168 8.33 -2.53 1.54
CA VAL A 168 8.25 -3.29 0.28
C VAL A 168 9.33 -2.87 -0.70
N ALA A 169 9.64 -1.58 -0.81
CA ALA A 169 10.75 -1.07 -1.64
C ALA A 169 12.08 -1.69 -1.21
N GLU A 170 12.37 -1.75 0.09
CA GLU A 170 13.58 -2.39 0.60
C GLU A 170 13.62 -3.89 0.27
N ALA A 171 12.49 -4.61 0.43
CA ALA A 171 12.40 -6.02 0.06
C ALA A 171 12.60 -6.24 -1.45
N MET A 172 12.06 -5.35 -2.28
CA MET A 172 12.22 -5.38 -3.72
C MET A 172 13.67 -5.06 -4.13
N ASN A 173 14.32 -4.07 -3.51
CA ASN A 173 15.72 -3.74 -3.75
C ASN A 173 16.62 -4.95 -3.47
N ARG A 174 16.47 -5.57 -2.29
CA ARG A 174 17.23 -6.78 -1.92
C ARG A 174 16.93 -7.94 -2.85
N HIS A 175 15.67 -8.09 -3.28
CA HIS A 175 15.31 -9.10 -4.25
C HIS A 175 16.01 -8.89 -5.60
N LEU A 176 15.97 -7.67 -6.15
CA LEU A 176 16.60 -7.34 -7.43
C LEU A 176 18.13 -7.45 -7.35
N ASN A 177 18.73 -7.04 -6.23
CA ASN A 177 20.17 -7.15 -6.00
C ASN A 177 20.63 -8.60 -5.78
N ALA A 178 19.72 -9.55 -5.54
CA ALA A 178 20.07 -10.97 -5.52
C ALA A 178 20.47 -11.53 -6.91
N GLY A 179 20.18 -10.80 -7.99
CA GLY A 179 20.57 -11.14 -9.36
C GLY A 179 20.15 -12.55 -9.77
N VAL A 180 21.10 -13.40 -10.13
CA VAL A 180 20.84 -14.80 -10.53
C VAL A 180 20.18 -15.65 -9.43
N HIS A 181 20.20 -15.20 -8.17
CA HIS A 181 19.55 -15.86 -7.04
C HIS A 181 18.14 -15.34 -6.75
N MET A 182 17.56 -14.53 -7.64
CA MET A 182 16.16 -14.12 -7.56
C MET A 182 15.23 -15.33 -7.56
N SER A 183 14.54 -15.56 -6.43
CA SER A 183 13.56 -16.63 -6.34
C SER A 183 12.17 -16.18 -6.81
N GLY A 184 11.50 -16.99 -7.63
CA GLY A 184 10.12 -16.72 -8.06
C GLY A 184 9.11 -16.69 -6.90
N ARG A 185 9.42 -17.39 -5.79
CA ARG A 185 8.62 -17.30 -4.56
C ARG A 185 8.74 -15.91 -3.91
N MET A 186 9.94 -15.35 -3.82
CA MET A 186 10.12 -13.96 -3.35
C MET A 186 9.37 -12.97 -4.24
N LEU A 187 9.51 -13.12 -5.57
CA LEU A 187 8.80 -12.28 -6.53
C LEU A 187 7.28 -12.31 -6.29
N SER A 188 6.72 -13.49 -6.04
CA SER A 188 5.28 -13.65 -5.78
C SER A 188 4.83 -12.91 -4.52
N VAL A 189 5.66 -12.92 -3.46
CA VAL A 189 5.40 -12.20 -2.21
C VAL A 189 5.48 -10.68 -2.44
N VAL A 190 6.49 -10.20 -3.16
CA VAL A 190 6.64 -8.79 -3.52
C VAL A 190 5.46 -8.33 -4.39
N ILE A 191 5.04 -9.10 -5.40
CA ILE A 191 3.88 -8.76 -6.25
C ILE A 191 2.58 -8.71 -5.43
N LYS A 192 2.41 -9.61 -4.46
CA LYS A 192 1.28 -9.55 -3.52
C LYS A 192 1.32 -8.23 -2.74
N ALA A 193 2.48 -7.85 -2.21
CA ALA A 193 2.66 -6.60 -1.47
C ALA A 193 2.35 -5.37 -2.34
N CYS A 194 2.81 -5.35 -3.59
CA CYS A 194 2.47 -4.30 -4.57
C CYS A 194 0.96 -4.24 -4.83
N SER A 195 0.28 -5.38 -4.88
CA SER A 195 -1.18 -5.43 -5.04
C SER A 195 -1.92 -4.86 -3.84
N LEU A 196 -1.37 -5.00 -2.62
CA LEU A 196 -1.91 -4.36 -1.41
C LEU A 196 -1.75 -2.83 -1.44
N LEU A 197 -0.78 -2.33 -2.21
CA LEU A 197 -0.58 -0.93 -2.55
C LEU A 197 -1.25 -0.57 -3.90
N LEU A 198 -2.25 -1.33 -4.36
CA LEU A 198 -3.13 -0.91 -5.45
C LEU A 198 -2.40 -0.47 -6.74
N THR A 199 -1.20 -1.01 -6.99
CA THR A 199 -0.32 -0.57 -8.09
C THR A 199 -0.93 -0.88 -9.46
N THR A 200 -1.69 -1.97 -9.55
CA THR A 200 -2.33 -2.42 -10.79
C THR A 200 -3.82 -2.11 -10.80
N GLU A 201 -4.35 -1.95 -12.02
CA GLU A 201 -5.79 -1.74 -12.24
C GLU A 201 -6.63 -2.90 -11.71
N ALA A 202 -6.15 -4.13 -11.86
CA ALA A 202 -6.79 -5.30 -11.28
C ALA A 202 -6.90 -5.18 -9.75
N SER A 203 -5.84 -4.74 -9.07
CA SER A 203 -5.83 -4.58 -7.61
C SER A 203 -6.79 -3.49 -7.15
N ARG A 204 -6.85 -2.35 -7.88
CA ARG A 204 -7.83 -1.29 -7.61
C ARG A 204 -9.26 -1.77 -7.75
N ARG A 205 -9.59 -2.51 -8.82
CA ARG A 205 -10.94 -3.06 -9.01
C ARG A 205 -11.34 -4.08 -7.95
N ILE A 206 -10.41 -4.93 -7.53
CA ILE A 206 -10.63 -5.87 -6.42
C ILE A 206 -10.93 -5.09 -5.13
N ALA A 207 -10.24 -3.98 -4.89
CA ALA A 207 -10.50 -3.09 -3.77
C ALA A 207 -11.71 -2.14 -3.98
N GLN A 208 -12.49 -2.32 -5.06
CA GLN A 208 -13.64 -1.46 -5.39
C GLN A 208 -13.24 0.03 -5.47
N MET A 209 -12.06 0.28 -6.00
CA MET A 209 -11.50 1.60 -6.24
C MET A 209 -11.52 1.90 -7.72
N GLU A 210 -12.10 3.04 -8.08
CA GLU A 210 -12.10 3.58 -9.44
C GLU A 210 -11.35 4.90 -9.43
N LEU A 211 -10.38 5.00 -10.34
CA LEU A 211 -9.66 6.25 -10.57
C LEU A 211 -10.27 6.92 -11.79
N THR A 212 -10.89 8.07 -11.58
CA THR A 212 -11.28 8.93 -12.68
C THR A 212 -10.02 9.58 -13.23
N LYS A 213 -9.66 9.27 -14.48
CA LYS A 213 -8.68 10.10 -15.18
C LYS A 213 -9.31 11.45 -15.39
N VAL A 214 -8.60 12.52 -15.07
CA VAL A 214 -8.96 13.83 -15.61
C VAL A 214 -8.91 13.64 -17.12
N GLU A 215 -10.08 13.68 -17.79
CA GLU A 215 -10.11 13.83 -19.24
C GLU A 215 -9.22 15.02 -19.52
N SER A 216 -8.10 14.80 -20.23
CA SER A 216 -7.29 15.92 -20.69
C SER A 216 -8.24 16.81 -21.47
N ARG A 217 -8.55 17.97 -20.90
CA ARG A 217 -9.57 18.91 -21.40
C ARG A 217 -9.27 19.46 -22.78
N ASP A 218 -8.24 18.98 -23.45
CA ASP A 218 -7.79 19.44 -24.76
C ASP A 218 -7.70 18.34 -25.82
N ILE A 219 -8.26 17.13 -25.62
CA ILE A 219 -8.30 16.16 -26.75
C ILE A 219 -9.13 16.74 -27.90
N ASP A 220 -10.28 17.33 -27.59
CA ASP A 220 -11.13 17.95 -28.60
C ASP A 220 -10.49 19.22 -29.17
N ALA A 221 -9.76 20.00 -28.36
CA ALA A 221 -9.06 21.20 -28.82
C ALA A 221 -7.88 20.86 -29.74
N ASP A 222 -7.10 19.84 -29.39
CA ASP A 222 -5.97 19.36 -30.17
C ASP A 222 -6.41 18.69 -31.48
N ILE A 223 -7.50 17.92 -31.45
CA ILE A 223 -8.13 17.37 -32.66
C ILE A 223 -8.64 18.49 -33.56
N THR A 224 -9.32 19.49 -32.99
CA THR A 224 -9.83 20.64 -33.75
C THR A 224 -8.69 21.43 -34.39
N ALA A 225 -7.62 21.74 -33.63
CA ALA A 225 -6.44 22.42 -34.14
C ALA A 225 -5.72 21.62 -35.24
N LEU A 226 -5.66 20.28 -35.11
CA LEU A 226 -5.09 19.41 -36.12
C LEU A 226 -5.94 19.42 -37.41
N MET A 227 -7.27 19.35 -37.29
CA MET A 227 -8.19 19.39 -38.42
C MET A 227 -8.15 20.75 -39.15
N GLU A 228 -8.08 21.87 -38.42
CA GLU A 228 -7.89 23.20 -39.00
C GLU A 228 -6.57 23.32 -39.76
N LYS A 229 -5.49 22.72 -39.23
CA LYS A 229 -4.19 22.69 -39.90
C LYS A 229 -4.23 21.92 -41.23
N TYR A 230 -4.99 20.83 -41.30
CA TYR A 230 -5.19 20.09 -42.55
C TYR A 230 -6.13 20.82 -43.52
N ALA A 231 -7.16 21.49 -43.02
CA ALA A 231 -8.08 22.27 -43.86
C ALA A 231 -7.40 23.48 -44.53
N ASN A 232 -6.43 24.10 -43.87
CA ASN A 232 -5.66 25.23 -44.40
C ASN A 232 -4.48 24.82 -45.30
N ALA A 233 -4.22 23.52 -45.48
CA ALA A 233 -3.14 22.98 -46.30
C ALA A 233 -3.61 22.49 -47.69
N ILE A 234 -4.89 22.73 -48.03
CA ILE A 234 -5.51 22.51 -49.34
C ILE A 234 -5.85 23.87 -49.95
#